data_AF-A0A533MN85-F1
#
_entry.id   AF-A0A533MN85-F1
#
_cell.length_a   1.000
_cell.length_b   1.000
_cell.length_c   1.000
_cell.angle_alpha   90.00
_cell.angle_beta   90.00
_cell.angle_gamma   90.00
#
_symmetry.space_group_name_H-M   'P 1'
#
loop_
_entity.id
_entity.type
_entity.pdbx_description
1 polymer ?
#
loop_
_entity_poly.entity_id
_entity_poly.type
_entity_poly.pdbx_seq_one_letter_code
_entity_poly.pdbx_strand_id
1 'polypeptide(L)'
;MADCDLCGVGRPTLCPLKVHVQRFYSAYPKGMWMNLCEECTEATHDSFQLNSEKSGNKCQLCGKKGEQLYAVEIRIPDFSEPYYKEDERALCADCLQAGEDAYNRRQKE
;
A
#
# COMPACT_ATOMS: atom_id res chain seq x y z
N MET A 1 13.54 11.03 -7.73
CA MET A 1 12.50 10.90 -6.69
C MET A 1 11.41 10.03 -7.28
N ALA A 2 10.94 9.04 -6.53
CA ALA A 2 9.82 8.20 -6.92
C ALA A 2 8.63 8.54 -6.03
N ASP A 3 7.43 8.40 -6.57
CA ASP A 3 6.20 8.64 -5.84
C ASP A 3 5.81 7.36 -5.09
N CYS A 4 5.20 7.52 -3.92
CA CYS A 4 4.58 6.41 -3.22
C CYS A 4 3.39 5.89 -4.03
N ASP A 5 3.33 4.58 -4.31
CA ASP A 5 2.27 3.96 -5.09
C ASP A 5 0.88 3.99 -4.40
N LEU A 6 0.81 4.36 -3.11
CA LEU A 6 -0.42 4.43 -2.33
C LEU A 6 -0.92 5.86 -2.11
N CYS A 7 -0.07 6.76 -1.57
CA CYS A 7 -0.43 8.15 -1.31
C CYS A 7 -0.06 9.13 -2.44
N GLY A 8 0.77 8.71 -3.40
CA GLY A 8 1.21 9.56 -4.53
C GLY A 8 2.23 10.63 -4.17
N VAL A 9 2.72 10.66 -2.92
CA VAL A 9 3.69 11.66 -2.46
C VAL A 9 5.10 11.25 -2.87
N GLY A 10 5.83 12.16 -3.51
CA GLY A 10 7.26 12.02 -3.74
C GLY A 10 8.05 12.12 -2.44
N ARG A 11 8.64 11.01 -1.98
CA ARG A 11 9.52 10.95 -0.80
C ARG A 11 10.93 10.51 -1.20
N PRO A 12 11.97 10.92 -0.46
CA PRO A 12 13.35 10.52 -0.75
C PRO A 12 13.60 9.05 -0.38
N THR A 13 12.95 8.55 0.67
CA THR A 13 13.02 7.15 1.14
C THR A 13 11.72 6.45 0.82
N LEU A 14 11.83 5.27 0.21
CA LEU A 14 10.70 4.39 -0.07
C LEU A 14 11.07 2.95 0.29
N CYS A 15 10.08 2.21 0.77
CA CYS A 15 10.14 0.80 1.09
C CYS A 15 9.63 0.00 -0.11
N PRO A 16 10.50 -0.78 -0.79
CA PRO A 16 10.09 -1.60 -1.92
C PRO A 16 9.30 -2.81 -1.42
N LEU A 17 8.11 -3.00 -1.98
CA LEU A 17 7.26 -4.16 -1.74
C LEU A 17 6.98 -4.88 -3.06
N LYS A 18 6.71 -6.18 -2.97
CA LYS A 18 6.51 -7.02 -4.14
C LYS A 18 5.05 -7.43 -4.24
N VAL A 19 4.37 -7.02 -5.31
CA VAL A 19 2.94 -7.33 -5.54
C VAL A 19 2.68 -7.95 -6.90
N HIS A 20 1.66 -8.80 -6.97
CA HIS A 20 1.24 -9.44 -8.20
C HIS A 20 0.17 -8.60 -8.92
N VAL A 21 0.61 -7.65 -9.74
CA VAL A 21 -0.29 -6.79 -10.51
C VAL A 21 -0.91 -7.58 -11.67
N GLN A 22 -2.23 -7.79 -11.66
CA GLN A 22 -2.91 -8.62 -12.67
C GLN A 22 -2.67 -8.14 -14.10
N ARG A 23 -2.67 -6.82 -14.31
CA ARG A 23 -2.45 -6.21 -15.63
C ARG A 23 -1.11 -6.59 -16.26
N PHE A 24 -0.10 -6.85 -15.44
CA PHE A 24 1.27 -7.09 -15.88
C PHE A 24 1.72 -8.54 -15.68
N TYR A 25 0.81 -9.44 -15.32
CA TYR A 25 1.13 -10.83 -15.00
C TYR A 25 1.89 -11.55 -16.13
N SER A 26 1.53 -11.28 -17.39
CA SER A 26 2.20 -11.87 -18.57
C SER A 26 3.66 -11.43 -18.73
N ALA A 27 4.00 -10.19 -18.32
CA ALA A 27 5.36 -9.66 -18.43
C ALA A 27 6.18 -9.92 -17.15
N TYR A 28 5.53 -9.88 -15.99
CA TYR A 28 6.14 -10.03 -14.67
C TYR A 28 5.43 -11.10 -13.84
N PRO A 29 5.60 -12.40 -14.20
CA PRO A 29 4.90 -13.50 -13.52
C PRO A 29 5.34 -13.64 -12.05
N LYS A 30 6.57 -13.22 -11.73
CA LYS A 30 7.11 -13.24 -10.37
C LYS A 30 6.62 -12.08 -9.49
N GLY A 31 5.80 -11.17 -10.00
CA GLY A 31 5.37 -9.95 -9.31
C GLY A 31 6.21 -8.73 -9.69
N MET A 32 5.64 -7.55 -9.45
CA MET A 32 6.20 -6.23 -9.70
C MET A 32 6.61 -5.58 -8.38
N TRP A 33 7.69 -4.81 -8.42
CA TRP A 33 8.10 -3.99 -7.29
C TRP A 33 7.32 -2.68 -7.32
N MET A 34 6.62 -2.39 -6.22
CA MET A 34 5.99 -1.10 -5.94
C MET A 34 6.73 -0.48 -4.76
N ASN A 35 6.62 0.84 -4.60
CA ASN A 35 7.33 1.58 -3.58
C ASN A 35 6.33 2.31 -2.68
N LEU A 36 6.37 2.04 -1.38
CA LEU A 36 5.59 2.78 -0.39
C LEU A 36 6.49 3.72 0.39
N CYS A 37 5.95 4.86 0.81
CA CYS A 37 6.60 5.65 1.84
C CYS A 37 6.47 4.97 3.21
N GLU A 38 7.27 5.45 4.16
CA GLU A 38 7.32 4.95 5.53
C GLU A 38 5.95 4.99 6.20
N GLU A 39 5.26 6.13 6.14
CA GLU A 39 3.91 6.32 6.69
C GLU A 39 2.89 5.35 6.09
N CYS A 40 2.95 5.10 4.77
CA CYS A 40 2.04 4.15 4.12
C CYS A 40 2.38 2.70 4.48
N THR A 41 3.65 2.40 4.74
CA THR A 41 4.08 1.05 5.16
C THR A 41 3.61 0.77 6.58
N GLU A 42 3.72 1.75 7.48
CA GLU A 42 3.17 1.70 8.85
C GLU A 42 1.65 1.57 8.82
N ALA A 43 0.95 2.37 8.01
CA ALA A 43 -0.49 2.24 7.83
C ALA A 43 -0.91 0.84 7.36
N THR A 44 -0.15 0.22 6.45
CA THR A 44 -0.43 -1.16 6.02
C THR A 44 -0.21 -2.19 7.13
N HIS A 45 0.79 -1.99 7.98
CA HIS A 45 1.05 -2.84 9.16
C HIS A 45 -0.11 -2.74 10.16
N ASP A 46 -0.52 -1.52 10.51
CA ASP A 46 -1.61 -1.29 11.46
C ASP A 46 -2.93 -1.90 10.95
N SER A 47 -3.20 -1.73 9.66
CA SER A 47 -4.40 -2.28 9.01
C SER A 47 -4.38 -3.82 8.94
N PHE A 48 -3.19 -4.42 8.79
CA PHE A 48 -3.03 -5.87 8.84
C PHE A 48 -3.35 -6.41 10.24
N GLN A 49 -2.97 -5.70 11.30
CA GLN A 49 -3.29 -6.08 12.69
C GLN A 49 -4.78 -5.89 13.02
N LEU A 50 -5.37 -4.78 12.56
CA LEU A 50 -6.79 -4.46 12.81
C LEU A 50 -7.75 -5.31 11.97
N ASN A 51 -7.29 -5.80 10.81
CA ASN A 51 -8.04 -6.64 9.88
C ASN A 51 -9.41 -6.01 9.52
N SER A 52 -9.41 -4.69 9.31
CA SER A 52 -10.61 -3.89 9.05
C SER A 52 -11.11 -4.16 7.63
N GLU A 53 -12.18 -4.94 7.51
CA GLU A 53 -12.78 -5.25 6.21
C GLU A 53 -13.42 -4.00 5.58
N LYS A 54 -13.20 -3.83 4.27
CA LYS A 54 -13.80 -2.75 3.48
C LYS A 54 -14.43 -3.28 2.21
N SER A 55 -15.66 -2.86 1.93
CA SER A 55 -16.27 -3.13 0.63
C SER A 55 -15.61 -2.24 -0.44
N GLY A 56 -15.05 -2.88 -1.46
CA GLY A 56 -14.41 -2.19 -2.57
C GLY A 56 -14.38 -3.06 -3.83
N ASN A 57 -14.24 -2.43 -4.98
CA ASN A 57 -14.31 -3.14 -6.27
C ASN A 57 -12.96 -3.70 -6.74
N LYS A 58 -11.85 -3.09 -6.30
CA LYS A 58 -10.49 -3.47 -6.69
C LYS A 58 -9.46 -3.11 -5.62
N CYS A 59 -8.42 -3.93 -5.50
CA CYS A 59 -7.23 -3.57 -4.74
C CYS A 59 -6.50 -2.42 -5.44
N GLN A 60 -6.09 -1.41 -4.67
CA GLN A 60 -5.44 -0.23 -5.23
C GLN A 60 -3.98 -0.47 -5.66
N LEU A 61 -3.27 -1.41 -5.03
CA LEU A 61 -1.90 -1.77 -5.40
C LEU A 61 -1.84 -2.74 -6.58
N CYS A 62 -2.49 -3.91 -6.47
CA CYS A 62 -2.37 -4.96 -7.47
C CYS A 62 -3.46 -4.93 -8.56
N GLY A 63 -4.54 -4.18 -8.35
CA GLY A 63 -5.65 -4.09 -9.30
C GLY A 63 -6.56 -5.32 -9.37
N LYS A 64 -6.33 -6.36 -8.53
CA LYS A 64 -7.22 -7.53 -8.42
C LYS A 64 -8.64 -7.11 -8.05
N LYS A 65 -9.64 -7.77 -8.64
CA LYS A 65 -11.08 -7.57 -8.38
C LYS A 65 -11.69 -8.83 -7.76
N GLY A 66 -12.72 -8.65 -6.92
CA GLY A 66 -13.53 -9.75 -6.39
C GLY A 66 -12.91 -10.53 -5.24
N GLU A 67 -11.82 -10.05 -4.64
CA GLU A 67 -11.25 -10.57 -3.38
C GLU A 67 -11.71 -9.72 -2.20
N GLN A 68 -11.64 -10.27 -0.98
CA GLN A 68 -11.83 -9.53 0.26
C GLN A 68 -10.81 -8.38 0.33
N LEU A 69 -11.30 -7.17 0.59
CA LEU A 69 -10.47 -5.99 0.72
C LEU A 69 -10.51 -5.46 2.15
N TYR A 70 -9.44 -4.78 2.51
CA TYR A 70 -9.21 -4.20 3.82
C TYR A 70 -8.97 -2.71 3.69
N ALA A 71 -9.48 -1.95 4.67
CA ALA A 71 -9.27 -0.52 4.77
C ALA A 71 -7.87 -0.24 5.25
N VAL A 72 -7.17 0.63 4.53
CA VAL A 72 -5.89 1.22 4.95
C VAL A 72 -6.06 2.72 5.03
N GLU A 73 -6.03 3.24 6.26
CA GLU A 73 -6.08 4.67 6.53
C GLU A 73 -4.73 5.29 6.25
N ILE A 74 -4.67 6.17 5.26
CA ILE A 74 -3.46 6.91 4.90
C ILE A 74 -3.63 8.40 5.13
N ARG A 75 -2.52 9.06 5.45
CA ARG A 75 -2.43 10.51 5.56
C ARG A 75 -1.69 11.05 4.34
N ILE A 76 -2.37 11.89 3.58
CA ILE A 76 -1.80 12.57 2.41
C ILE A 76 -1.53 14.02 2.81
N PRO A 77 -0.28 14.52 2.74
CA PRO A 77 0.02 15.90 3.03
C PRO A 77 -0.75 16.83 2.07
N ASP A 78 -1.36 17.86 2.63
CA ASP A 78 -2.16 18.87 1.91
C ASP A 78 -1.69 20.26 2.35
N PHE A 79 -1.97 21.29 1.55
CA PHE A 79 -1.58 22.68 1.82
C PHE A 79 -2.59 23.42 2.71
N SER A 80 -3.71 22.78 3.06
CA SER A 80 -4.78 23.35 3.91
C SER A 80 -4.69 22.79 5.33
N GLU A 81 -4.84 23.62 6.37
CA GLU A 81 -4.91 23.17 7.77
C GLU A 81 -5.97 22.05 7.92
N PRO A 82 -5.64 20.88 8.50
CA PRO A 82 -4.51 20.56 9.39
C PRO A 82 -3.20 20.10 8.70
N TYR A 83 -2.99 20.43 7.42
CA TYR A 83 -1.86 20.08 6.54
C TYR A 83 -1.76 18.60 6.14
N TYR A 84 -2.82 17.84 6.44
CA TYR A 84 -2.98 16.48 5.96
C TYR A 84 -4.45 16.21 5.69
N LYS A 85 -4.69 15.31 4.74
CA LYS A 85 -5.97 14.74 4.41
C LYS A 85 -5.94 13.25 4.69
N GLU A 86 -6.89 12.79 5.48
CA GLU A 86 -7.10 11.37 5.70
C GLU A 86 -7.84 10.79 4.49
N ASP A 87 -7.33 9.69 3.98
CA ASP A 87 -7.89 8.98 2.84
C ASP A 87 -7.80 7.49 3.13
N GLU A 88 -8.76 6.72 2.62
CA GLU A 88 -8.85 5.30 2.92
C GLU A 88 -8.67 4.49 1.65
N ARG A 89 -7.58 3.73 1.56
CA ARG A 89 -7.32 2.85 0.42
C ARG A 89 -7.78 1.44 0.71
N ALA A 90 -8.14 0.71 -0.33
CA ALA A 90 -8.62 -0.67 -0.23
C ALA A 90 -7.55 -1.62 -0.78
N LEU A 91 -7.02 -2.50 0.07
CA LEU A 91 -5.98 -3.46 -0.29
C LEU A 91 -6.48 -4.90 -0.11
N CYS A 92 -5.98 -5.84 -0.92
CA CYS A 92 -6.24 -7.26 -0.71
C CYS A 92 -5.28 -7.87 0.32
N ALA A 93 -5.62 -9.05 0.84
CA ALA A 93 -4.80 -9.79 1.81
C ALA A 93 -3.34 -9.96 1.38
N ASP A 94 -3.10 -10.35 0.12
CA ASP A 94 -1.74 -10.55 -0.41
C ASP A 94 -0.90 -9.26 -0.36
N CYS A 95 -1.53 -8.11 -0.66
CA CYS A 95 -0.84 -6.82 -0.67
C CYS A 95 -0.58 -6.32 0.75
N LEU A 96 -1.49 -6.59 1.69
CA LEU A 96 -1.27 -6.31 3.10
C LEU A 96 -0.13 -7.16 3.66
N GLN A 97 -0.12 -8.46 3.37
CA GLN A 97 0.97 -9.36 3.79
C GLN A 97 2.32 -8.88 3.22
N ALA A 98 2.36 -8.45 1.96
CA ALA A 98 3.57 -7.88 1.38
C ALA A 98 4.00 -6.56 2.07
N GLY A 99 3.05 -5.76 2.55
CA GLY A 99 3.31 -4.57 3.36
C GLY A 99 3.90 -4.93 4.73
N GLU A 100 3.33 -5.94 5.40
CA GLU A 100 3.84 -6.49 6.66
C GLU A 100 5.28 -6.99 6.53
N ASP A 101 5.59 -7.74 5.47
CA ASP A 101 6.93 -8.23 5.20
C ASP A 101 7.92 -7.08 4.95
N ALA A 102 7.47 -6.03 4.24
CA ALA A 102 8.28 -4.83 3.98
C ALA A 102 8.55 -4.04 5.27
N TYR A 103 7.54 -3.90 6.14
CA TYR A 103 7.69 -3.29 7.46
C TYR A 103 8.70 -4.06 8.32
N ASN A 104 8.53 -5.38 8.43
CA ASN A 104 9.42 -6.24 9.21
C ASN A 104 10.85 -6.27 8.68
N ARG A 105 11.05 -6.15 7.36
CA ARG A 105 12.38 -6.02 6.75
C ARG A 105 13.05 -4.72 7.18
N ARG A 106 12.32 -3.60 7.12
CA ARG A 106 12.81 -2.28 7.51
C ARG A 106 13.21 -2.23 8.99
N GLN A 107 12.43 -2.84 9.89
CA GLN A 107 12.75 -2.89 11.32
C GLN A 107 14.03 -3.67 11.65
N LYS A 108 14.54 -4.49 10.71
CA LYS A 108 15.76 -5.29 10.87
C LYS A 108 16.99 -4.62 10.25
N GLU A 109 16.82 -3.55 9.47
CA GLU A 109 17.89 -2.75 8.87
C GLU A 109 18.38 -1.68 9.85
#